data_AF-A0A0L7LNP7-F1
#
_entry.id   AF-A0A0L7LNP7-F1
#
_cell.length_a   1.000
_cell.length_b   1.000
_cell.length_c   1.000
_cell.angle_alpha   90.00
_cell.angle_beta   90.00
_cell.angle_gamma   90.00
#
_symmetry.space_group_name_H-M   'P 1'
#
loop_
_entity.id
_entity.type
_entity.pdbx_description
1 polymer ?
#
loop_
_entity_poly.entity_id
_entity_poly.type
_entity_poly.pdbx_seq_one_letter_code
_entity_poly.pdbx_strand_id
1 'polypeptide(L)' 'MAPLFLGRIHSAIVSGVNLETRSVTVEWYERGETKGKEVEIDSILALNPELNAGPRHHTAHLQSMPNKLARRMNKV' A
#
# COMPACT_ATOMS: atom_id res chain seq x y z
N MET A 1 12.33 1.66 -26.82
CA MET A 1 12.71 2.36 -25.57
C MET A 1 11.69 2.00 -24.51
N ALA A 2 12.02 1.09 -23.60
CA ALA A 2 11.16 0.70 -22.48
C ALA A 2 11.54 1.54 -21.25
N PRO A 3 10.59 1.94 -20.38
CA PRO A 3 10.89 2.77 -19.24
C PRO A 3 11.76 1.99 -18.23
N LEU A 4 12.82 2.64 -17.76
CA LEU A 4 13.80 2.12 -16.79
C LEU A 4 13.23 2.10 -15.36
N PHE A 5 12.11 1.41 -15.13
CA PHE A 5 11.82 0.98 -13.76
C PHE A 5 12.73 -0.22 -13.46
N LEU A 6 14.00 0.08 -13.17
CA LEU A 6 14.87 -0.80 -12.38
C LEU A 6 14.32 -0.84 -10.94
N GLY A 7 13.08 -1.30 -10.78
CA GLY A 7 12.26 -1.11 -9.60
C GLY A 7 12.12 -2.40 -8.83
N ARG A 8 12.65 -2.43 -7.60
CA ARG A 8 12.31 -3.48 -6.63
C ARG A 8 10.82 -3.38 -6.29
N ILE A 9 10.12 -4.51 -6.31
CA ILE A 9 8.73 -4.60 -5.88
C ILE A 9 8.71 -4.74 -4.36
N HIS A 10 7.98 -3.86 -3.68
CA HIS A 10 7.79 -3.88 -2.23
C HIS A 10 6.31 -4.02 -1.91
N SER A 11 5.99 -4.84 -0.90
CA SER A 11 4.66 -4.85 -0.30
C SER A 11 4.48 -3.54 0.47
N ALA A 12 3.45 -2.79 0.13
CA ALA A 12 3.12 -1.51 0.74
C ALA A 12 1.67 -1.50 1.23
N ILE A 13 1.38 -0.58 2.15
CA ILE A 13 0.05 -0.28 2.67
C ILE A 13 -0.40 1.07 2.10
N VAL A 14 -1.66 1.19 1.71
CA VAL A 14 -2.25 2.48 1.37
C VAL A 14 -2.54 3.24 2.65
N SER A 15 -1.85 4.36 2.88
CA SER A 15 -2.05 5.20 4.06
C SER A 15 -2.94 6.41 3.79
N GLY A 16 -3.06 6.82 2.53
CA GLY A 16 -3.93 7.93 2.13
C GLY A 16 -4.35 7.83 0.67
N VAL A 17 -5.55 8.33 0.37
CA VAL A 17 -6.07 8.47 -0.98
C VAL A 17 -6.55 9.91 -1.16
N ASN A 18 -5.98 10.60 -2.13
CA ASN A 18 -6.42 11.92 -2.55
C ASN A 18 -7.17 11.81 -3.88
N LEU A 19 -8.49 11.99 -3.81
CA LEU A 19 -9.37 11.90 -4.98
C LEU A 19 -9.30 13.16 -5.85
N GLU A 20 -8.92 14.31 -5.29
CA GLU A 20 -8.79 15.57 -6.02
C GLU A 20 -7.61 15.51 -7.00
N THR A 21 -6.44 15.12 -6.50
CA THR A 21 -5.22 14.96 -7.30
C THR A 21 -5.13 13.58 -7.96
N ARG A 22 -6.07 12.68 -7.67
CA ARG A 22 -6.04 11.27 -8.06
C ARG A 22 -4.71 10.58 -7.71
N SER A 23 -4.22 10.79 -6.49
CA SER A 23 -3.01 10.16 -5.97
C SER A 23 -3.27 9.32 -4.73
N VAL A 24 -2.40 8.34 -4.51
CA VAL A 24 -2.41 7.41 -3.38
C VAL A 24 -1.06 7.48 -2.71
N THR A 25 -1.07 7.67 -1.39
CA THR A 25 0.12 7.54 -0.57
C THR A 25 0.25 6.10 -0.13
N VAL A 26 1.37 5.47 -0.50
CA VAL A 26 1.73 4.12 -0.10
C VAL A 26 2.91 4.16 0.86
N GLU A 27 2.85 3.36 1.91
CA GLU A 27 3.91 3.21 2.90
C GLU A 27 4.39 1.76 2.95
N TRP A 28 5.70 1.56 3.01
CA TRP A 28 6.29 0.23 3.18
C TRP A 28 7.42 0.27 4.20
N TYR A 29 7.66 -0.87 4.83
CA TYR A 29 8.74 -1.03 5.79
C TYR A 29 9.91 -1.78 5.15
N GLU A 30 11.11 -1.21 5.20
CA GLU A 30 12.32 -1.83 4.69
C GLU A 30 13.50 -1.54 5.63
N ARG A 31 14.23 -2.59 6.03
CA ARG A 31 15.51 -2.50 6.75
C ARG A 31 15.51 -1.61 8.00
N GLY A 32 14.40 -1.60 8.76
CA GLY A 32 14.33 -0.80 9.98
C GLY A 32 13.55 0.50 9.82
N GLU A 33 13.25 0.91 8.59
CA GLU A 33 12.70 2.23 8.26
C GLU A 33 11.35 2.11 7.56
N THR A 34 10.42 3.00 7.90
CA THR A 34 9.18 3.20 7.15
C THR A 34 9.44 4.25 6.06
N LYS A 35 9.14 3.87 4.83
CA LYS A 35 9.24 4.73 3.66
C LYS A 35 7.85 4.99 3.10
N GLY A 36 7.68 6.15 2.48
CA GLY A 36 6.43 6.54 1.85
C GLY A 36 6.67 7.07 0.44
N LYS A 37 5.69 6.85 -0.45
CA LYS A 37 5.67 7.43 -1.79
C LYS A 37 4.24 7.79 -2.17
N GLU A 38 4.07 8.94 -2.79
CA GLU A 38 2.84 9.30 -3.47
C GLU A 38 2.88 8.81 -4.92
N VAL A 39 1.84 8.11 -5.35
CA VAL A 39 1.74 7.48 -6.66
C VAL A 39 0.36 7.79 -7.24
N GLU A 40 0.28 8.02 -8.54
CA GLU A 40 -1.01 8.25 -9.21
C GLU A 40 -1.92 7.00 -9.11
N ILE A 41 -3.22 7.22 -8.91
CA ILE A 41 -4.23 6.16 -8.84
C ILE A 41 -4.19 5.30 -10.09
N ASP A 42 -4.08 5.92 -11.27
CA ASP A 42 -4.04 5.20 -12.55
C ASP A 42 -2.84 4.24 -12.62
N SER A 43 -1.69 4.68 -12.12
CA SER A 43 -0.50 3.82 -12.01
C SER A 43 -0.70 2.66 -11.04
N ILE A 44 -1.37 2.87 -9.90
CA ILE A 44 -1.70 1.79 -8.95
C ILE A 44 -2.66 0.78 -9.59
N LEU A 45 -3.67 1.23 -10.31
CA LEU A 45 -4.65 0.35 -10.99
C LEU A 45 -4.02 -0.43 -12.14
N ALA A 46 -3.14 0.20 -12.93
CA ALA A 46 -2.41 -0.47 -14.00
C ALA A 46 -1.44 -1.54 -13.46
N LEU A 47 -0.84 -1.29 -12.28
CA LEU A 47 0.04 -2.26 -11.61
C LEU A 47 -0.72 -3.41 -10.94
N ASN A 48 -1.94 -3.15 -10.46
CA ASN A 48 -2.76 -4.11 -9.71
C ASN A 48 -4.12 -4.30 -10.41
N PRO A 49 -4.14 -4.96 -11.58
CA PRO A 49 -5.36 -5.14 -12.37
C PRO A 49 -6.48 -5.89 -11.61
N GLU A 50 -6.13 -6.64 -10.57
CA GLU A 50 -7.08 -7.28 -9.66
C GLU A 50 -7.94 -6.29 -8.87
N LEU A 51 -7.47 -5.05 -8.64
CA LEU A 51 -8.26 -4.01 -7.98
C LEU A 51 -9.34 -3.44 -8.91
N ASN A 52 -9.14 -3.56 -10.23
CA ASN A 52 -10.10 -3.11 -11.24
C ASN A 52 -11.14 -4.20 -11.60
N ALA A 53 -10.90 -5.45 -11.22
CA ALA A 53 -11.91 -6.50 -11.31
C ALA A 53 -12.93 -6.26 -10.19
N GLY A 54 -14.13 -5.78 -10.55
CA GLY A 54 -15.26 -5.56 -9.64
C GLY A 54 -15.50 -6.73 -8.67
N PRO A 55 -16.24 -6.51 -7.57
CA PRO A 55 -16.12 -7.25 -6.32
C PRO A 55 -16.15 -8.76 -6.55
N ARG A 56 -14.97 -9.37 -6.61
CA ARG A 56 -14.84 -10.81 -6.48
C ARG A 56 -14.86 -11.10 -4.99
N HIS A 57 -15.79 -11.94 -4.57
CA HIS A 57 -15.93 -12.45 -3.21
C HIS A 57 -14.63 -13.13 -2.76
N HIS A 58 -13.62 -12.36 -2.31
CA HIS A 58 -12.44 -12.89 -1.64
C HIS A 58 -12.52 -12.55 -0.16
N THR A 59 -12.98 -13.57 0.57
CA THR A 59 -12.89 -13.72 2.01
C THR A 59 -11.51 -13.37 2.54
N ALA A 60 -11.50 -12.43 3.49
CA ALA A 60 -10.53 -12.19 4.55
C ALA A 60 -9.15 -12.89 4.42
N HIS A 61 -8.17 -12.18 3.86
CA HIS A 61 -6.77 -12.39 4.20
C HIS A 61 -6.10 -11.04 4.49
N LEU A 62 -6.71 -10.28 5.40
CA LEU A 62 -6.00 -9.25 6.15
C LEU A 62 -5.05 -9.98 7.11
N GLN A 63 -3.92 -10.45 6.60
CA GLN A 63 -2.79 -10.80 7.45
C GLN A 63 -2.34 -9.49 8.12
N SER A 64 -2.77 -9.36 9.37
CA SER A 64 -2.34 -8.38 10.34
C SER A 64 -0.81 -8.24 10.26
N MET A 65 -0.34 -7.19 9.59
CA MET A 65 0.97 -6.66 9.89
C MET A 65 0.92 -6.25 11.36
N PRO A 66 1.75 -6.81 12.25
CA PRO A 66 1.68 -6.49 13.66
C PRO A 66 2.10 -5.03 13.83
N ASN A 67 1.11 -4.16 13.96
CA ASN A 67 1.29 -2.74 14.23
C ASN A 67 1.99 -2.62 15.61
N LYS A 68 3.33 -2.51 15.61
CA LYS A 68 4.16 -2.48 16.83
C LYS A 68 3.87 -1.27 17.73
N LEU A 69 3.00 -0.33 17.33
CA LEU A 69 2.67 0.85 18.11
C LEU A 69 1.46 0.70 19.05
N ALA A 70 0.65 -0.35 18.94
CA ALA A 70 -0.62 -0.44 19.68
C ALA A 70 -0.54 -1.02 21.11
N ARG A 71 0.64 -1.45 21.57
CA ARG A 71 0.74 -2.29 22.79
C ARG A 71 1.07 -1.56 24.10
N ARG A 72 1.05 -0.23 24.15
CA ARG A 72 1.47 0.52 25.37
C ARG A 72 0.37 1.25 26.13
N MET A 73 -0.89 0.83 26.01
CA MET A 73 -1.97 1.39 26.83
C MET A 73 -2.97 0.31 27.25
N ASN A 74 -2.54 -0.60 28.14
CA ASN A 74 -3.43 -1.11 29.19
C ASN A 74 -2.57 -1.77 30.29
N LYS A 75 -2.26 -1.01 31.34
CA LYS A 75 -1.91 -1.61 32.62
C LYS A 75 -2.80 -0.92 33.65
N VAL A 76 -3.73 -1.73 34.16
CA VAL A 76 -4.57 -1.50 35.34
C VAL A 76 -3.75 -1.13 36.56
#